data_AF-A0A7S2V2B2-F1
#
_entry.id   AF-A0A7S2V2B2-F1
#
_cell.length_a   1.000
_cell.length_b   1.000
_cell.length_c   1.000
_cell.angle_alpha   90.00
_cell.angle_beta   90.00
_cell.angle_gamma   90.00
#
_symmetry.space_group_name_H-M   'P 1'
#
loop_
_entity.id
_entity.type
_entity.pdbx_description
1 polymer ?
#
loop_
_entity_poly.entity_id
_entity_poly.type
_entity_poly.pdbx_seq_one_letter_code
_entity_poly.pdbx_strand_id
1 'polypeptide(L)'
;AVKNEQSFQEWVVEDHGNSTVLKTIVEKMAGAELSDKLYSRLLYAASSAIRGNGVVQKSFLDLSGPEIVLRVLNRGLRQAQTKALTLVSDLVSESEWSQLDESSPLVDLRKQFSSESWCKAIVEATKIDLGLRYLEKALVTFETLIPYCYNIYIATSEETYFHNILSELQADSNEM
;
A
#
# COMPACT_ATOMS: atom_id res chain seq x y z
N ALA A 1 0.08 -20.04 3.71
CA ALA A 1 0.58 -20.81 2.56
C ALA A 1 1.49 -19.94 1.70
N VAL A 2 0.99 -18.86 1.10
CA VAL A 2 1.74 -18.08 0.09
C VAL A 2 2.84 -17.16 0.63
N LYS A 3 2.76 -16.71 1.89
CA LYS A 3 3.73 -15.74 2.46
C LYS A 3 5.16 -16.32 2.45
N ASN A 4 6.08 -15.61 1.80
CA ASN A 4 7.51 -15.93 1.69
C ASN A 4 7.83 -17.24 0.94
N GLU A 5 6.88 -17.79 0.17
CA GLU A 5 7.05 -19.03 -0.58
C GLU A 5 6.86 -18.75 -2.08
N GLN A 6 7.95 -18.53 -2.81
CA GLN A 6 7.91 -18.00 -4.18
C GLN A 6 7.09 -18.88 -5.15
N SER A 7 7.21 -20.21 -5.06
CA SER A 7 6.45 -21.14 -5.88
C SER A 7 4.93 -21.04 -5.62
N PHE A 8 4.53 -20.81 -4.37
CA PHE A 8 3.12 -20.58 -4.03
C PHE A 8 2.64 -19.18 -4.40
N GLN A 9 3.54 -18.19 -4.49
CA GLN A 9 3.22 -16.87 -5.03
C GLN A 9 3.01 -16.94 -6.55
N GLU A 10 3.86 -17.64 -7.29
CA GLU A 10 3.68 -17.81 -8.74
C GLU A 10 2.39 -18.59 -9.05
N TRP A 11 2.07 -19.61 -8.24
CA TRP A 11 0.81 -20.35 -8.36
C TRP A 11 -0.45 -19.45 -8.29
N VAL A 12 -0.42 -18.30 -7.58
CA VAL A 12 -1.59 -17.41 -7.50
C VAL A 12 -1.88 -16.66 -8.79
N VAL A 13 -0.92 -16.59 -9.72
CA VAL A 13 -1.06 -15.98 -11.05
C VAL A 13 -1.09 -17.00 -12.18
N GLU A 14 -0.93 -18.29 -11.89
CA GLU A 14 -1.23 -19.36 -12.84
C GLU A 14 -2.72 -19.37 -13.20
N ASP A 15 -3.02 -19.71 -14.46
CA ASP A 15 -4.40 -19.80 -14.93
C ASP A 15 -5.06 -21.10 -14.41
N HIS A 16 -6.13 -20.94 -13.65
CA HIS A 16 -6.90 -22.05 -13.07
C HIS A 16 -8.25 -22.21 -13.78
N GLY A 17 -8.26 -22.08 -15.11
CA GLY A 17 -9.45 -22.28 -15.94
C GLY A 17 -10.36 -21.04 -16.05
N ASN A 18 -9.78 -19.90 -16.46
CA ASN A 18 -10.39 -18.59 -16.78
C ASN A 18 -10.15 -17.48 -15.73
N SER A 19 -9.52 -17.80 -14.61
CA SER A 19 -9.16 -16.81 -13.59
C SER A 19 -7.95 -17.26 -12.78
N THR A 20 -7.18 -16.28 -12.34
CA THR A 20 -6.11 -16.48 -11.38
C THR A 20 -6.63 -16.17 -9.97
N VAL A 21 -5.95 -16.68 -8.95
CA VAL A 21 -6.30 -16.35 -7.55
C VAL A 21 -6.12 -14.86 -7.31
N LEU A 22 -5.05 -14.27 -7.84
CA LEU A 22 -4.82 -12.83 -7.74
C LEU A 22 -5.94 -12.02 -8.40
N LYS A 23 -6.35 -12.39 -9.62
CA LYS A 23 -7.46 -11.74 -10.32
C LYS A 23 -8.75 -11.79 -9.50
N THR A 24 -9.07 -12.95 -8.93
CA THR A 24 -10.25 -13.10 -8.07
C THR A 24 -10.18 -12.21 -6.81
N ILE A 25 -9.00 -12.09 -6.19
CA ILE A 25 -8.79 -11.21 -5.04
C ILE A 25 -9.02 -9.75 -5.44
N VAL A 26 -8.41 -9.32 -6.54
CA VAL A 26 -8.47 -7.94 -7.04
C VAL A 26 -9.90 -7.57 -7.46
N GLU A 27 -10.60 -8.43 -8.20
CA GLU A 27 -12.00 -8.24 -8.57
C GLU A 27 -12.92 -8.17 -7.35
N LYS A 28 -12.69 -9.00 -6.33
CA LYS A 28 -13.46 -8.90 -5.08
C LYS A 28 -13.22 -7.57 -4.39
N MET A 29 -11.98 -7.09 -4.31
CA MET A 29 -11.66 -5.77 -3.74
C MET A 29 -12.28 -4.62 -4.55
N ALA A 30 -12.47 -4.77 -5.87
CA ALA A 30 -13.16 -3.78 -6.69
C ALA A 30 -14.67 -3.69 -6.39
N GLY A 31 -15.27 -4.72 -5.79
CA GLY A 31 -16.68 -4.78 -5.42
C GLY A 31 -17.09 -3.69 -4.42
N ALA A 32 -18.36 -3.27 -4.47
CA ALA A 32 -18.84 -2.10 -3.74
C ALA A 32 -19.14 -2.34 -2.24
N GLU A 33 -19.38 -3.58 -1.81
CA GLU A 33 -20.00 -3.88 -0.52
C GLU A 33 -19.29 -5.02 0.24
N LEU A 34 -18.02 -4.85 0.56
CA LEU A 34 -17.35 -5.77 1.49
C LEU A 34 -17.25 -5.16 2.89
N SER A 35 -17.30 -6.01 3.91
CA SER A 35 -17.00 -5.60 5.28
C SER A 35 -15.53 -5.21 5.43
N ASP A 36 -15.22 -4.32 6.39
CA ASP A 36 -13.83 -3.93 6.72
C ASP A 36 -12.93 -5.16 6.93
N LYS A 37 -13.42 -6.15 7.67
CA LYS A 37 -12.72 -7.42 7.93
C LYS A 37 -12.40 -8.18 6.64
N LEU A 38 -13.32 -8.19 5.66
CA LEU A 38 -13.12 -8.89 4.41
C LEU A 38 -12.12 -8.14 3.51
N TYR A 39 -12.24 -6.81 3.39
CA TYR A 39 -11.23 -6.00 2.70
C TYR A 39 -9.84 -6.18 3.29
N SER A 40 -9.70 -6.11 4.62
CA SER A 40 -8.44 -6.33 5.33
C SER A 40 -7.83 -7.71 5.02
N ARG A 41 -8.65 -8.76 4.97
CA ARG A 41 -8.20 -10.11 4.59
C ARG A 41 -7.75 -10.21 3.13
N LEU A 42 -8.49 -9.59 2.22
CA LEU A 42 -8.14 -9.58 0.79
C LEU A 42 -6.85 -8.80 0.54
N LEU A 43 -6.69 -7.62 1.15
CA LEU A 43 -5.46 -6.83 1.09
C LEU A 43 -4.27 -7.59 1.69
N TYR A 44 -4.47 -8.29 2.81
CA TYR A 44 -3.42 -9.12 3.40
C TYR A 44 -3.02 -10.29 2.48
N ALA A 45 -3.99 -10.94 1.84
CA ALA A 45 -3.74 -12.02 0.89
C ALA A 45 -2.98 -11.51 -0.35
N ALA A 46 -3.43 -10.39 -0.94
CA ALA A 46 -2.74 -9.73 -2.04
C ALA A 46 -1.30 -9.35 -1.64
N SER A 47 -1.12 -8.72 -0.49
CA SER A 47 0.20 -8.32 0.00
C SER A 47 1.16 -9.49 0.24
N SER A 48 0.65 -10.64 0.69
CA SER A 48 1.46 -11.85 0.87
C SER A 48 1.87 -12.47 -0.47
N ALA A 49 1.05 -12.30 -1.52
CA ALA A 49 1.32 -12.81 -2.85
C ALA A 49 2.32 -11.94 -3.63
N ILE A 50 2.18 -10.62 -3.53
CA ILE A 50 2.90 -9.65 -4.39
C ILE A 50 4.35 -9.42 -3.94
N ARG A 51 4.61 -9.39 -2.62
CA ARG A 51 5.94 -9.04 -2.09
C ARG A 51 7.04 -9.97 -2.58
N GLY A 52 8.16 -9.39 -3.00
CA GLY A 52 9.35 -10.12 -3.44
C GLY A 52 9.18 -10.90 -4.75
N ASN A 53 8.08 -10.71 -5.48
CA ASN A 53 7.79 -11.48 -6.68
C ASN A 53 7.39 -10.59 -7.86
N GLY A 54 8.34 -10.36 -8.77
CA GLY A 54 8.15 -9.53 -9.96
C GLY A 54 7.01 -9.98 -10.88
N VAL A 55 6.79 -11.29 -11.02
CA VAL A 55 5.72 -11.83 -11.88
C VAL A 55 4.35 -11.46 -11.30
N VAL A 56 4.18 -11.64 -9.99
CA VAL A 56 2.93 -11.30 -9.29
C VAL A 56 2.73 -9.79 -9.22
N GLN A 57 3.79 -9.00 -9.01
CA GLN A 57 3.76 -7.53 -9.08
C GLN A 57 3.28 -7.03 -10.44
N LYS A 58 3.82 -7.60 -11.51
CA LYS A 58 3.40 -7.26 -12.87
C LYS A 58 1.93 -7.60 -13.11
N SER A 59 1.50 -8.79 -12.69
CA SER A 59 0.08 -9.18 -12.80
C SER A 59 -0.83 -8.26 -11.96
N PHE A 60 -0.39 -7.83 -10.78
CA PHE A 60 -1.14 -6.89 -9.93
C PHE A 60 -1.30 -5.51 -10.61
N LEU A 61 -0.26 -5.00 -11.28
CA LEU A 61 -0.35 -3.80 -12.10
C LEU A 61 -1.36 -3.96 -13.24
N ASP A 62 -1.24 -5.06 -13.99
CA ASP A 62 -2.09 -5.31 -15.16
C ASP A 62 -3.59 -5.47 -14.79
N LEU A 63 -3.87 -5.79 -13.52
CA LEU A 63 -5.21 -5.87 -12.95
C LEU A 63 -5.73 -4.55 -12.34
N SER A 64 -5.06 -3.41 -12.57
CA SER A 64 -5.38 -2.12 -11.93
C SER A 64 -5.40 -2.21 -10.40
N GLY A 65 -4.48 -3.01 -9.85
CA GLY A 65 -4.31 -3.22 -8.43
C GLY A 65 -4.17 -1.93 -7.64
N PRO A 66 -3.25 -1.00 -8.01
CA PRO A 66 -3.09 0.28 -7.32
C PRO A 66 -4.40 1.08 -7.23
N GLU A 67 -5.14 1.23 -8.32
CA GLU A 67 -6.39 2.00 -8.34
C GLU A 67 -7.46 1.36 -7.45
N ILE A 68 -7.47 0.02 -7.35
CA ILE A 68 -8.37 -0.70 -6.45
C ILE A 68 -7.97 -0.48 -4.99
N VAL A 69 -6.68 -0.55 -4.65
CA VAL A 69 -6.22 -0.30 -3.28
C VAL A 69 -6.50 1.15 -2.87
N LEU A 70 -6.31 2.13 -3.76
CA LEU A 70 -6.65 3.53 -3.51
C LEU A 70 -8.14 3.70 -3.17
N ARG A 71 -9.02 3.05 -3.93
CA ARG A 71 -10.46 3.05 -3.64
C ARG A 71 -10.76 2.45 -2.27
N VAL A 72 -10.06 1.39 -1.86
CA VAL A 72 -10.23 0.80 -0.53
C VAL A 72 -9.72 1.75 0.56
N LEU A 73 -8.59 2.41 0.34
CA LEU A 73 -8.06 3.43 1.25
C LEU A 73 -9.07 4.56 1.47
N ASN A 74 -9.71 5.06 0.41
CA ASN A 74 -10.67 6.17 0.48
C ASN A 74 -12.02 5.81 1.14
N ARG A 75 -12.28 4.53 1.45
CA ARG A 75 -13.54 4.12 2.09
C ARG A 75 -13.61 4.41 3.59
N GLY A 76 -12.51 4.78 4.25
CA GLY A 76 -12.52 5.05 5.69
C GLY A 76 -12.66 3.80 6.56
N LEU A 77 -12.41 2.60 6.02
CA LEU A 77 -12.53 1.34 6.74
C LEU A 77 -11.22 1.03 7.47
N ARG A 78 -11.21 1.23 8.80
CA ARG A 78 -10.01 1.25 9.63
C ARG A 78 -9.01 0.11 9.37
N GLN A 79 -9.45 -1.15 9.42
CA GLN A 79 -8.52 -2.27 9.27
C GLN A 79 -8.02 -2.40 7.84
N ALA A 80 -8.91 -2.21 6.87
CA ALA A 80 -8.58 -2.22 5.45
C ALA A 80 -7.59 -1.10 5.09
N GLN A 81 -7.81 0.12 5.58
CA GLN A 81 -6.89 1.24 5.38
C GLN A 81 -5.50 0.96 5.93
N THR A 82 -5.37 0.42 7.14
CA THR A 82 -4.04 0.01 7.67
C THR A 82 -3.36 -1.00 6.74
N LYS A 83 -4.11 -1.98 6.22
CA LYS A 83 -3.55 -3.00 5.32
C LYS A 83 -3.20 -2.43 3.94
N ALA A 84 -3.97 -1.48 3.43
CA ALA A 84 -3.68 -0.77 2.19
C ALA A 84 -2.39 0.04 2.32
N LEU A 85 -2.27 0.84 3.38
CA LEU A 85 -1.07 1.62 3.68
C LEU A 85 0.16 0.72 3.84
N THR A 86 0.01 -0.37 4.61
CA THR A 86 1.11 -1.35 4.80
C THR A 86 1.56 -1.94 3.46
N LEU A 87 0.61 -2.39 2.62
CA LEU A 87 0.93 -2.93 1.29
C LEU A 87 1.72 -1.93 0.44
N VAL A 88 1.29 -0.67 0.41
CA VAL A 88 1.93 0.38 -0.38
C VAL A 88 3.34 0.67 0.15
N SER A 89 3.48 0.88 1.46
CA SER A 89 4.79 1.08 2.10
C SER A 89 5.74 -0.06 1.77
N ASP A 90 5.31 -1.31 1.93
CA ASP A 90 6.13 -2.48 1.64
C ASP A 90 6.63 -2.50 0.19
N LEU A 91 5.76 -2.22 -0.79
CA LEU A 91 6.12 -2.25 -2.21
C LEU A 91 7.01 -1.06 -2.64
N VAL A 92 6.76 0.13 -2.08
CA VAL A 92 7.59 1.30 -2.36
C VAL A 92 8.97 1.10 -1.74
N SER A 93 9.06 0.67 -0.48
CA SER A 93 10.34 0.32 0.13
C SER A 93 11.08 -0.74 -0.68
N GLU A 94 10.40 -1.82 -1.09
CA GLU A 94 11.01 -2.87 -1.93
C GLU A 94 11.67 -2.28 -3.19
N SER A 95 11.07 -1.25 -3.78
CA SER A 95 11.60 -0.54 -4.95
C SER A 95 12.85 0.32 -4.71
N GLU A 96 13.17 0.61 -3.44
CA GLU A 96 14.33 1.43 -3.05
C GLU A 96 15.55 0.57 -2.70
N TRP A 97 15.32 -0.61 -2.12
CA TRP A 97 16.39 -1.52 -1.69
C TRP A 97 17.06 -2.27 -2.83
N SER A 98 16.42 -2.32 -3.99
CA SER A 98 16.88 -3.11 -5.12
C SER A 98 17.50 -2.21 -6.20
N GLN A 99 18.65 -2.62 -6.75
CA GLN A 99 19.20 -2.04 -7.98
C GLN A 99 18.30 -2.44 -9.14
N LEU A 100 17.13 -1.80 -9.21
CA LEU A 100 16.09 -2.16 -10.15
C LEU A 100 16.45 -1.68 -11.55
N ASP A 101 16.27 -2.59 -12.51
CA ASP A 101 16.12 -2.21 -13.91
C ASP A 101 14.89 -1.31 -14.08
N GLU A 102 14.95 -0.34 -15.00
CA GLU A 102 13.83 0.54 -15.32
C GLU A 102 12.60 -0.22 -15.80
N SER A 103 12.79 -1.43 -16.33
CA SER A 103 11.71 -2.33 -16.75
C SER A 103 11.02 -3.06 -15.58
N SER A 104 11.51 -2.91 -14.35
CA SER A 104 10.96 -3.59 -13.19
C SER A 104 9.53 -3.13 -12.88
N PRO A 105 8.59 -4.05 -12.61
CA PRO A 105 7.22 -3.69 -12.21
C PRO A 105 7.18 -2.88 -10.90
N LEU A 106 8.21 -2.96 -10.05
CA LEU A 106 8.31 -2.12 -8.85
C LEU A 106 8.50 -0.64 -9.19
N VAL A 107 9.18 -0.31 -10.29
CA VAL A 107 9.32 1.08 -10.74
C VAL A 107 7.97 1.65 -11.16
N ASP A 108 7.17 0.88 -11.89
CA ASP A 108 5.83 1.29 -12.31
C ASP A 108 4.85 1.36 -11.14
N LEU A 109 4.91 0.39 -10.20
CA LEU A 109 4.14 0.44 -8.95
C LEU A 109 4.47 1.69 -8.15
N ARG A 110 5.75 2.01 -7.98
CA ARG A 110 6.18 3.22 -7.29
C ARG A 110 5.60 4.47 -7.94
N LYS A 111 5.68 4.60 -9.27
CA LYS A 111 5.11 5.74 -10.02
C LYS A 111 3.60 5.86 -9.80
N GLN A 112 2.87 4.74 -9.77
CA GLN A 112 1.43 4.74 -9.52
C GLN A 112 1.11 5.20 -8.08
N PHE A 113 1.81 4.63 -7.09
CA PHE A 113 1.63 4.97 -5.68
C PHE A 113 2.13 6.36 -5.28
N SER A 114 2.92 7.02 -6.14
CA SER A 114 3.32 8.41 -5.97
C SER A 114 2.54 9.40 -6.83
N SER A 115 1.45 8.96 -7.48
CA SER A 115 0.56 9.88 -8.19
C SER A 115 -0.11 10.87 -7.24
N GLU A 116 -0.57 12.00 -7.78
CA GLU A 116 -1.20 13.05 -6.97
C GLU A 116 -2.40 12.54 -6.16
N SER A 117 -3.19 11.65 -6.75
CA SER A 117 -4.34 11.03 -6.08
C SER A 117 -3.95 10.21 -4.85
N TRP A 118 -2.83 9.49 -4.92
CA TRP A 118 -2.30 8.71 -3.84
C TRP A 118 -1.69 9.57 -2.74
N CYS A 119 -0.87 10.56 -3.12
CA CYS A 119 -0.30 11.49 -2.15
C CYS A 119 -1.39 12.18 -1.32
N LYS A 120 -2.45 12.69 -1.97
CA LYS A 120 -3.60 13.28 -1.27
C LYS A 120 -4.32 12.29 -0.36
N ALA A 121 -4.55 11.06 -0.83
CA ALA A 121 -5.24 10.05 -0.02
C ALA A 121 -4.45 9.65 1.24
N ILE A 122 -3.12 9.64 1.17
CA ILE A 122 -2.26 9.33 2.33
C ILE A 122 -2.26 10.50 3.32
N VAL A 123 -2.20 11.75 2.85
CA VAL A 123 -2.40 12.92 3.72
C VAL A 123 -3.72 12.82 4.47
N GLU A 124 -4.81 12.57 3.76
CA GLU A 124 -6.12 12.45 4.41
C GLU A 124 -6.17 11.26 5.37
N ALA A 125 -5.47 10.17 5.06
CA ALA A 125 -5.38 9.02 5.94
C ALA A 125 -4.67 9.32 7.27
N THR A 126 -3.71 10.26 7.34
CA THR A 126 -3.05 10.62 8.62
C THR A 126 -3.92 11.47 9.53
N LYS A 127 -4.93 12.15 8.98
CA LYS A 127 -5.87 12.99 9.73
C LYS A 127 -6.99 12.21 10.42
N ILE A 128 -7.17 10.93 10.07
CA ILE A 128 -8.24 10.11 10.63
C ILE A 128 -7.82 9.58 11.99
N ASP A 129 -8.55 9.94 13.04
CA ASP A 129 -8.35 9.39 14.39
C ASP A 129 -8.82 7.93 14.44
N LEU A 130 -7.91 7.03 14.10
CA LEU A 130 -8.08 5.59 14.13
C LEU A 130 -7.09 4.94 15.10
N GLY A 131 -6.66 5.67 16.14
CA GLY A 131 -5.76 5.21 17.19
C GLY A 131 -4.29 5.02 16.78
N LEU A 132 -3.42 4.98 17.78
CA LEU A 132 -1.94 5.06 17.65
C LEU A 132 -1.33 4.07 16.64
N ARG A 133 -1.72 2.78 16.69
CA ARG A 133 -1.14 1.76 15.80
C ARG A 133 -1.48 1.99 14.31
N TYR A 134 -2.63 2.60 14.04
CA TYR A 134 -3.01 2.97 12.67
C TYR A 134 -2.15 4.16 12.23
N LEU A 135 -2.05 5.18 13.08
CA LEU A 135 -1.30 6.40 12.82
C LEU A 135 0.19 6.09 12.56
N GLU A 136 0.81 5.25 13.40
CA GLU A 136 2.17 4.77 13.20
C GLU A 136 2.38 4.14 11.81
N LYS A 137 1.44 3.31 11.35
CA LYS A 137 1.54 2.71 10.01
C LYS A 137 1.27 3.70 8.88
N ALA A 138 0.35 4.63 9.07
CA ALA A 138 0.14 5.71 8.11
C ALA A 138 1.40 6.56 7.96
N LEU A 139 2.11 6.84 9.07
CA LEU A 139 3.31 7.65 9.08
C LEU A 139 4.53 6.93 8.51
N VAL A 140 4.75 5.65 8.82
CA VAL A 140 5.81 4.86 8.16
C VAL A 140 5.57 4.80 6.64
N THR A 141 4.31 4.63 6.23
CA THR A 141 3.93 4.65 4.81
C THR A 141 4.17 6.02 4.19
N PHE A 142 3.82 7.07 4.92
CA PHE A 142 4.04 8.45 4.53
C PHE A 142 5.53 8.75 4.34
N GLU A 143 6.38 8.45 5.32
CA GLU A 143 7.84 8.60 5.27
C GLU A 143 8.44 7.94 4.03
N THR A 144 7.99 6.72 3.73
CA THR A 144 8.41 5.97 2.53
C THR A 144 8.05 6.72 1.23
N LEU A 145 6.96 7.50 1.24
CA LEU A 145 6.45 8.21 0.07
C LEU A 145 6.80 9.70 0.04
N ILE A 146 7.39 10.27 1.11
CA ILE A 146 7.82 11.68 1.19
C ILE A 146 8.62 12.13 -0.03
N PRO A 147 9.67 11.40 -0.48
CA PRO A 147 10.50 11.86 -1.58
C PRO A 147 9.71 12.09 -2.89
N TYR A 148 8.58 11.39 -3.05
CA TYR A 148 7.79 11.43 -4.28
C TYR A 148 6.56 12.35 -4.17
N CYS A 149 6.05 12.56 -2.96
CA CYS A 149 4.84 13.35 -2.70
C CYS A 149 5.13 14.77 -2.17
N TYR A 150 6.40 15.16 -2.02
CA TYR A 150 6.86 16.40 -1.39
C TYR A 150 6.14 17.68 -1.88
N ASN A 151 6.00 17.87 -3.19
CA ASN A 151 5.37 19.07 -3.75
C ASN A 151 3.88 19.20 -3.37
N ILE A 152 3.20 18.08 -3.19
CA ILE A 152 1.79 18.07 -2.78
C ILE A 152 1.69 18.39 -1.29
N TYR A 153 2.65 17.90 -0.49
CA TYR A 153 2.71 18.16 0.95
C TYR A 153 3.01 19.62 1.32
N ILE A 154 3.91 20.29 0.59
CA ILE A 154 4.15 21.73 0.80
C ILE A 154 2.91 22.54 0.40
N ALA A 155 2.30 22.20 -0.74
CA ALA A 155 1.16 22.94 -1.28
C ALA A 155 -0.08 22.89 -0.37
N THR A 156 -0.23 21.87 0.47
CA THR A 156 -1.34 21.78 1.44
C THR A 156 -1.11 22.56 2.73
N SER A 157 0.03 23.25 2.92
CA SER A 157 0.40 23.98 4.15
C SER A 157 0.46 23.10 5.41
N GLU A 158 0.76 21.81 5.24
CA GLU A 158 0.73 20.81 6.32
C GLU A 158 2.11 20.47 6.89
N GLU A 159 3.17 21.13 6.41
CA GLU A 159 4.56 20.90 6.82
C GLU A 159 4.74 20.96 8.35
N THR A 160 4.03 21.88 9.03
CA THR A 160 4.09 22.01 10.49
C THR A 160 3.36 20.88 11.23
N TYR A 161 2.22 20.40 10.72
CA TYR A 161 1.47 19.30 11.34
C TYR A 161 2.26 17.99 11.26
N PHE A 162 2.87 17.72 10.09
CA PHE A 162 3.68 16.53 9.89
C PHE A 162 5.00 16.58 10.65
N HIS A 163 5.70 17.72 10.68
CA HIS A 163 6.90 17.85 11.51
C HIS A 163 6.60 17.65 13.00
N ASN A 164 5.46 18.13 13.49
CA ASN A 164 5.07 17.97 14.89
C ASN A 164 4.76 16.50 15.22
N ILE A 165 4.00 15.80 14.38
CA ILE A 165 3.68 14.37 14.57
C ILE A 165 4.93 13.49 14.50
N LEU A 166 5.82 13.74 13.54
CA LEU A 166 7.08 12.98 13.43
C LEU A 166 8.00 13.23 14.63
N SER A 167 8.05 14.48 15.12
CA SER A 167 8.83 14.83 16.31
C SER A 167 8.26 14.20 17.59
N GLU A 168 6.94 14.15 17.74
CA GLU A 168 6.26 13.51 18.87
C GLU A 168 6.55 11.99 18.91
N LEU A 169 6.50 11.31 17.76
CA LEU A 169 6.80 9.87 17.71
C LEU A 169 8.27 9.52 17.93
N GLN A 170 9.19 10.39 17.48
CA GLN A 170 10.62 10.23 17.75
C GLN A 170 10.98 10.52 19.21
N ALA A 171 10.21 11.37 19.90
CA ALA A 171 10.35 11.58 21.33
C ALA A 171 9.92 10.34 22.13
N ASP A 172 8.78 9.74 21.78
CA ASP A 172 8.27 8.53 22.44
C ASP A 172 9.16 7.29 22.22
N SER A 173 9.85 7.18 21.07
CA SER A 173 10.75 6.03 20.81
C SER A 173 12.06 6.09 21.60
N ASN A 174 12.43 7.24 22.17
CA ASN A 174 13.65 7.43 22.95
C ASN A 174 13.44 7.26 24.47
N GLU A 175 12.19 7.06 24.92
CA GLU A 175 11.83 6.83 26.32
C GLU A 175 11.62 5.34 26.68
N MET A 176 11.81 4.40 25.72
CA MET A 176 11.77 2.94 25.92
C MET A 176 13.16 2.30 25.88
#